data_AF-A0AAV8AXT6-F1
#
_entry.id   AF-A0AAV8AXT6-F1
#
_cell.length_a   1.000
_cell.length_b   1.000
_cell.length_c   1.000
_cell.angle_alpha   90.00
_cell.angle_beta   90.00
_cell.angle_gamma   90.00
#
_symmetry.space_group_name_H-M   'P 1'
#
loop_
_entity.id
_entity.type
_entity.pdbx_description
1 polymer ?
#
loop_
_entity_poly.entity_id
_entity_poly.type
_entity_poly.pdbx_seq_one_letter_code
_entity_poly.pdbx_strand_id
1 'polypeptide(L)'
;MSLYASNKPTLDFEGLMNQSYPIFLEIIFYIGFLIAYAIKLPIIPLHTWLPDTTEKHIISTCMLLAGILLKMGAYGLIRINMELLPHAHSIFSPWLVIIGTIQIIYGASTSLGQRN
;
A
#
# COMPACT_ATOMS: atom_id res chain seq x y z
N MET A 1 -9.81 -23.76 20.38
CA MET A 1 -9.09 -22.62 19.78
C MET A 1 -9.52 -22.54 18.31
N SER A 2 -10.70 -21.95 18.05
CA SER A 2 -11.31 -21.96 16.71
C SER A 2 -10.85 -20.72 15.93
N LEU A 3 -10.33 -20.91 14.72
CA LEU A 3 -9.82 -19.87 13.83
C LEU A 3 -10.97 -18.97 13.35
N TYR A 4 -11.36 -17.99 14.17
CA TYR A 4 -12.12 -16.77 13.86
C TYR A 4 -13.28 -16.91 12.86
N ALA A 5 -14.33 -17.56 13.36
CA ALA A 5 -15.73 -17.10 13.34
C ALA A 5 -16.47 -16.92 12.00
N SER A 6 -16.28 -17.86 11.06
CA SER A 6 -17.38 -18.34 10.22
C SER A 6 -17.20 -19.84 10.00
N ASN A 7 -18.25 -20.65 10.23
CA ASN A 7 -18.23 -22.10 9.97
C ASN A 7 -18.07 -22.43 8.47
N LYS A 8 -17.93 -21.42 7.60
CA LYS A 8 -17.65 -21.56 6.17
C LYS A 8 -16.42 -20.72 5.82
N PRO A 9 -15.34 -21.32 5.28
CA PRO A 9 -14.24 -20.55 4.73
C PRO A 9 -14.77 -19.67 3.60
N THR A 10 -14.54 -18.36 3.70
CA THR A 10 -14.94 -17.39 2.68
C THR A 10 -13.78 -16.46 2.36
N LEU A 11 -13.67 -16.08 1.09
CA LEU A 11 -12.77 -15.03 0.60
C LEU A 11 -13.55 -13.78 0.17
N ASP A 12 -14.86 -13.76 0.46
CA ASP A 12 -15.71 -12.61 0.19
C ASP A 12 -15.31 -11.43 1.09
N PHE A 13 -15.12 -10.27 0.48
CA PHE A 13 -14.60 -9.10 1.14
C PHE A 13 -15.58 -8.56 2.19
N GLU A 14 -16.88 -8.54 1.88
CA GLU A 14 -17.91 -8.12 2.83
C GLU A 14 -17.96 -9.04 4.05
N GLY A 15 -17.85 -10.35 3.83
CA GLY A 15 -17.77 -11.34 4.90
C GLY A 15 -16.53 -11.18 5.80
N LEU A 16 -15.40 -10.70 5.26
CA LEU A 16 -14.18 -10.43 6.03
C LEU A 16 -14.26 -9.12 6.82
N MET A 17 -14.86 -8.07 6.25
CA MET A 17 -15.03 -6.78 6.93
C MET A 17 -15.90 -6.87 8.19
N ASN A 18 -16.87 -7.78 8.19
CA ASN A 18 -17.80 -7.96 9.31
C ASN A 18 -17.26 -8.88 10.42
N GLN A 19 -16.01 -9.34 10.32
CA GLN A 19 -15.38 -10.18 11.33
C GLN A 19 -14.52 -9.37 12.29
N SER A 20 -14.52 -9.77 13.56
CA SER A 20 -13.61 -9.20 14.56
C SER A 20 -12.34 -10.04 14.65
N TYR A 21 -11.21 -9.42 14.35
CA TYR A 21 -9.88 -10.03 14.47
C TYR A 21 -9.20 -9.60 15.78
N PRO A 22 -8.38 -10.46 16.39
CA PRO A 22 -7.53 -10.03 17.50
C PRO A 22 -6.47 -9.05 16.97
N ILE A 23 -6.14 -8.03 17.75
CA ILE A 23 -5.21 -6.97 17.34
C ILE A 23 -3.85 -7.47 16.82
N PHE A 24 -3.33 -8.54 17.41
CA PHE A 24 -2.08 -9.16 16.97
C PHE A 24 -2.16 -9.67 15.53
N LEU A 25 -3.29 -10.28 15.15
CA LEU A 25 -3.52 -10.77 13.80
C LEU A 25 -3.73 -9.61 12.83
N GLU A 26 -4.47 -8.57 13.23
CA GLU A 26 -4.60 -7.35 12.42
C GLU A 26 -3.24 -6.75 12.10
N ILE A 27 -2.33 -6.63 13.07
CA ILE A 27 -0.99 -6.07 12.87
C ILE A 27 -0.17 -6.91 11.87
N ILE A 28 -0.20 -8.24 11.98
CA ILE A 28 0.52 -9.12 11.06
C ILE A 28 0.02 -8.93 9.62
N PHE A 29 -1.30 -8.99 9.42
CA PHE A 29 -1.90 -8.79 8.10
C PHE A 29 -1.65 -7.38 7.58
N TYR A 30 -1.75 -6.37 8.44
CA TYR A 30 -1.51 -4.98 8.09
C TYR A 30 -0.10 -4.79 7.53
N ILE A 31 0.92 -5.31 8.21
CA ILE A 31 2.32 -5.22 7.76
C ILE A 31 2.51 -5.98 6.44
N GLY A 32 1.93 -7.18 6.31
CA GLY A 32 2.03 -7.98 5.08
C GLY A 32 1.47 -7.24 3.86
N PHE A 33 0.25 -6.70 3.97
CA PHE A 33 -0.35 -5.89 2.91
C PHE A 33 0.37 -4.56 2.72
N LEU A 34 0.83 -3.91 3.79
CA LEU A 34 1.57 -2.66 3.70
C LEU A 34 2.87 -2.83 2.91
N ILE A 35 3.59 -3.94 3.06
CA ILE A 35 4.80 -4.22 2.27
C ILE A 35 4.44 -4.36 0.78
N ALA A 36 3.38 -5.10 0.46
CA ALA A 36 2.92 -5.25 -0.93
C ALA A 36 2.52 -3.90 -1.54
N TYR A 37 1.84 -3.05 -0.78
CA TYR A 37 1.47 -1.71 -1.21
C TYR A 37 2.64 -0.75 -1.23
N ALA A 38 3.64 -0.88 -0.37
CA ALA A 38 4.85 -0.06 -0.33
C ALA A 38 5.80 -0.30 -1.52
N ILE A 39 5.64 -1.42 -2.23
CA ILE A 39 6.29 -1.64 -3.52
C ILE A 39 5.52 -0.90 -4.62
N LYS A 40 4.18 -1.01 -4.60
CA LYS A 40 3.32 -0.48 -5.67
C LYS A 40 3.08 1.03 -5.58
N LEU A 41 2.84 1.54 -4.38
CA LEU A 41 3.09 2.91 -3.99
C LEU A 41 4.58 2.98 -3.70
N PRO A 42 5.38 3.69 -4.49
CA PRO A 42 6.84 3.62 -4.46
C PRO A 42 7.41 4.26 -3.18
N ILE A 43 7.16 3.68 -2.01
CA ILE A 43 7.58 4.16 -0.68
C ILE A 43 9.08 3.90 -0.54
N ILE A 44 9.81 4.83 0.08
CA ILE A 44 11.25 4.68 0.31
C ILE A 44 11.49 3.47 1.24
N PRO A 45 12.42 2.55 0.90
CA PRO A 45 13.38 2.55 -0.21
C PRO A 45 12.90 1.85 -1.50
N LEU A 46 11.70 1.28 -1.53
CA LEU A 46 11.13 0.43 -2.58
C LEU A 46 10.58 1.20 -3.80
N HIS A 47 11.25 2.27 -4.22
CA HIS A 47 10.79 3.21 -5.25
C HIS A 47 11.60 3.20 -6.54
N THR A 48 12.75 2.54 -6.55
CA THR A 48 13.74 2.59 -7.64
C THR A 48 13.25 1.99 -8.95
N TRP A 49 12.31 1.05 -8.89
CA TRP A 49 11.73 0.45 -10.08
C TRP A 49 10.96 1.47 -10.93
N LEU A 50 10.36 2.50 -10.33
CA LEU A 50 9.46 3.42 -11.03
C LEU A 50 10.22 4.30 -12.04
N PRO A 51 11.29 5.03 -11.68
CA PRO A 51 12.10 5.79 -12.63
C PRO A 51 12.65 4.93 -13.77
N ASP A 52 13.23 3.77 -13.42
CA ASP A 52 13.83 2.83 -14.39
C ASP A 52 12.82 2.31 -15.42
N THR A 53 11.59 2.05 -14.96
CA THR A 53 10.50 1.56 -15.81
C THR A 53 10.02 2.67 -16.74
N THR A 54 9.88 3.91 -16.23
CA THR A 54 9.38 5.04 -17.04
C THR A 54 10.33 5.47 -18.16
N GLU A 55 11.65 5.33 -17.98
CA GLU A 55 12.65 5.68 -18.99
C GLU A 55 12.65 4.73 -20.19
N LYS A 56 12.32 3.45 -19.96
CA LYS A 56 12.53 2.36 -20.92
C LYS A 56 11.28 1.96 -21.71
N HIS A 57 10.14 2.59 -21.46
CA HIS A 57 8.85 2.18 -22.04
C HIS A 57 8.19 3.25 -22.91
N ILE A 58 7.29 2.80 -23.78
CA ILE A 58 6.49 3.67 -24.65
C ILE A 58 5.52 4.53 -23.83
N ILE A 59 5.18 5.71 -24.36
CA ILE A 59 4.37 6.72 -23.67
C ILE A 59 3.03 6.15 -23.18
N SER A 60 2.34 5.31 -23.97
CA SER A 60 1.06 4.70 -23.58
C SER A 60 1.19 3.81 -22.34
N THR A 61 2.25 3.02 -22.24
CA THR A 61 2.54 2.19 -21.07
C THR A 61 2.84 3.05 -19.86
N CYS A 62 3.63 4.11 -20.01
CA CYS A 62 3.92 5.05 -18.92
C CYS A 62 2.66 5.76 -18.43
N MET A 63 1.75 6.14 -19.33
CA MET A 63 0.45 6.72 -18.97
C MET A 63 -0.41 5.75 -18.16
N LEU A 64 -0.48 4.47 -18.53
CA LEU A 64 -1.22 3.46 -17.75
C LEU A 64 -0.54 3.20 -16.39
N LEU A 65 0.79 3.14 -16.37
CA LEU A 65 1.56 2.92 -15.16
C LEU A 65 1.33 4.04 -14.14
N ALA A 66 1.56 5.29 -14.56
CA ALA A 66 1.37 6.45 -13.72
C ALA A 66 -0.12 6.67 -13.41
N GLY A 67 -0.99 6.50 -14.41
CA GLY A 67 -2.42 6.78 -14.39
C GLY A 67 -3.24 5.82 -13.53
N ILE A 68 -2.93 4.53 -13.57
CA ILE A 68 -3.73 3.46 -12.97
C ILE A 68 -2.92 2.67 -11.95
N LEU A 69 -1.75 2.14 -12.33
CA LEU A 69 -1.07 1.15 -11.50
C LEU A 69 -0.68 1.70 -10.12
N LEU A 70 -0.18 2.93 -10.08
CA LEU A 70 0.13 3.62 -8.81
C LEU A 70 -1.13 3.84 -7.96
N LYS A 71 -2.26 4.18 -8.59
CA LYS A 71 -3.53 4.43 -7.90
C LYS A 71 -4.10 3.15 -7.29
N MET A 72 -3.88 2.00 -7.94
CA MET A 72 -4.28 0.71 -7.38
C MET A 72 -3.55 0.36 -6.07
N GLY A 73 -2.33 0.87 -5.86
CA GLY A 73 -1.63 0.73 -4.57
C GLY A 73 -2.31 1.53 -3.45
N ALA A 74 -2.65 2.80 -3.72
CA ALA A 74 -3.39 3.65 -2.79
C ALA A 74 -4.78 3.08 -2.48
N TYR A 75 -5.48 2.61 -3.51
CA TYR A 75 -6.77 1.96 -3.36
C TYR A 75 -6.68 0.72 -2.45
N GLY A 76 -5.68 -0.13 -2.64
CA GLY A 76 -5.45 -1.29 -1.78
C GLY A 76 -5.19 -0.90 -0.32
N LEU A 77 -4.37 0.12 -0.08
CA LEU A 77 -4.10 0.62 1.26
C LEU A 77 -5.38 1.14 1.94
N ILE A 78 -6.23 1.87 1.21
CA ILE A 78 -7.50 2.36 1.76
C ILE A 78 -8.46 1.19 2.05
N ARG A 79 -8.73 0.33 1.06
CA ARG A 79 -9.75 -0.72 1.21
C ARG A 79 -9.32 -1.83 2.16
N ILE A 80 -8.07 -2.28 2.10
CA ILE A 80 -7.62 -3.41 2.92
C ILE A 80 -7.03 -2.92 4.24
N ASN A 81 -6.04 -2.02 4.21
CA ASN A 81 -5.37 -1.63 5.45
C ASN A 81 -6.24 -0.72 6.32
N MET A 82 -6.95 0.24 5.75
CA MET A 82 -7.75 1.20 6.53
C MET A 82 -9.17 0.69 6.86
N GLU A 83 -9.90 0.14 5.90
CA GLU A 83 -11.29 -0.32 6.14
C GLU A 83 -11.37 -1.70 6.78
N LEU A 84 -10.59 -2.69 6.33
CA LEU A 84 -10.64 -4.07 6.86
C LEU A 84 -9.84 -4.24 8.17
N LEU A 85 -8.76 -3.46 8.38
CA LEU A 85 -7.86 -3.58 9.56
C LEU A 85 -7.78 -2.27 10.37
N PRO A 86 -8.91 -1.73 10.87
CA PRO A 86 -8.99 -0.36 11.37
C PRO A 86 -8.17 -0.12 12.65
N HIS A 87 -8.07 -1.10 13.56
CA HIS A 87 -7.32 -0.92 14.80
C HIS A 87 -5.82 -0.86 14.52
N ALA A 88 -5.31 -1.79 13.71
CA ALA A 88 -3.92 -1.72 13.25
C ALA A 88 -3.65 -0.41 12.48
N HIS A 89 -4.55 0.03 11.60
CA HIS A 89 -4.40 1.28 10.86
C HIS A 89 -4.22 2.49 11.78
N SER A 90 -5.02 2.59 12.85
CA SER A 90 -4.91 3.69 13.80
C SER A 90 -3.52 3.81 14.45
N ILE A 91 -2.86 2.67 14.68
CA ILE A 91 -1.51 2.60 15.27
C ILE A 91 -0.44 3.02 14.25
N PHE A 92 -0.58 2.60 12.99
CA PHE A 92 0.40 2.86 11.94
C PHE A 92 0.20 4.20 11.20
N SER A 93 -0.97 4.82 11.30
CA SER A 93 -1.31 6.06 10.60
C SER A 93 -0.29 7.19 10.82
N PRO A 94 0.16 7.52 12.05
CA PRO A 94 1.18 8.55 12.26
C PRO A 94 2.50 8.25 11.53
N TRP A 95 2.91 6.98 11.51
CA TRP A 95 4.13 6.54 10.82
C TRP A 95 4.01 6.69 9.31
N LEU A 96 2.84 6.36 8.73
CA LEU A 96 2.58 6.57 7.31
C LEU A 96 2.66 8.04 6.92
N VAL A 97 2.17 8.95 7.77
CA VAL A 97 2.27 10.40 7.54
C VAL A 97 3.72 10.86 7.55
N ILE A 98 4.53 10.38 8.50
CA ILE A 98 5.96 10.72 8.58
C ILE A 98 6.69 10.23 7.32
N ILE A 99 6.51 8.96 6.96
CA ILE A 99 7.15 8.36 5.78
C ILE A 99 6.70 9.06 4.50
N GLY A 100 5.40 9.34 4.35
CA GLY A 100 4.85 10.07 3.20
C GLY A 100 5.43 11.48 3.09
N THR A 101 5.62 12.18 4.21
CA THR A 101 6.26 13.50 4.23
C THR A 101 7.70 13.43 3.74
N ILE A 102 8.49 12.47 4.24
CA ILE A 102 9.88 12.24 3.81
C ILE A 102 9.92 11.92 2.31
N GLN A 103 8.97 11.10 1.83
CA GLN A 103 8.86 10.70 0.43
C GLN A 103 8.59 11.88 -0.50
N ILE A 104 7.74 12.84 -0.10
CA ILE A 104 7.47 14.06 -0.87
C ILE A 104 8.76 14.88 -1.03
N ILE A 105 9.47 15.13 0.07
CA ILE A 105 10.70 15.94 0.08
C ILE A 105 11.78 15.26 -0.77
N TYR A 106 11.98 13.96 -0.56
CA TYR A 106 12.97 13.18 -1.29
C TYR A 106 12.66 13.13 -2.79
N GLY A 107 11.41 12.84 -3.17
CA GLY A 107 10.99 12.78 -4.57
C GLY A 107 11.15 14.11 -5.30
N ALA A 108 10.84 15.23 -4.64
CA ALA A 108 11.09 16.57 -5.18
C ALA A 108 12.58 16.85 -5.37
N SER A 109 13.41 16.49 -4.38
CA SER A 109 14.85 16.72 -4.41
C SER A 109 15.55 15.90 -5.50
N THR A 110 15.17 14.62 -5.67
CA THR A 110 15.75 13.77 -6.72
C THR A 110 15.28 14.17 -8.10
N SER A 111 14.02 14.61 -8.26
CA SER A 111 13.51 15.14 -9.52
C SER A 111 14.26 16.41 -9.97
N LEU A 112 14.61 17.32 -9.06
CA LEU A 112 15.46 18.48 -9.38
C LEU A 112 16.88 18.10 -9.82
N GLY A 113 17.40 16.96 -9.35
CA GLY A 113 18.75 16.48 -9.68
C GLY A 113 18.84 15.63 -10.94
N GLN A 114 17.71 15.28 -11.56
CA GLN A 114 17.66 14.47 -12.78
C GLN A 114 18.20 15.23 -14.01
N ARG A 115 18.84 14.51 -14.95
CA ARG A 115 19.46 15.05 -16.18
C ARG A 115 19.04 14.32 -17.46
N ASN A 116 18.12 13.36 -17.33
CA ASN A 116 17.53 12.63 -18.45
C ASN A 116 16.54 13.50 -19.23
#